data_AF-A0A392Q2Q3-F1
#
_entry.id   AF-A0A392Q2Q3-F1
#
_cell.length_a   1.000
_cell.length_b   1.000
_cell.length_c   1.000
_cell.angle_alpha   90.00
_cell.angle_beta   90.00
_cell.angle_gamma   90.00
#
_symmetry.space_group_name_H-M   'P 1'
#
loop_
_entity.id
_entity.type
_entity.pdbx_description
1 polymer ?
#
loop_
_entity_poly.entity_id
_entity_poly.type
_entity_poly.pdbx_seq_one_letter_code
_entity_poly.pdbx_strand_id
1 'polypeptide(L)'
;TLDDVVRYYRNTYMMLSPANDELLLRYEYQKDHSLLCEDKFTYDSEWLKNQIRSCLEFWLGEREAAYVHEEERWKCRFCQYATVCPAYTDNKGMNANTSNDSKAKEV
;
A
#
# COMPACT_ATOMS: atom_id res chain seq x y z
N THR A 1 8.26 38.51 2.61
CA THR A 1 8.73 37.78 3.81
C THR A 1 8.06 36.42 3.88
N LEU A 2 8.35 35.57 4.87
CA LEU A 2 7.61 34.30 5.07
C LEU A 2 6.09 34.56 5.18
N ASP A 3 5.70 35.61 5.89
CA ASP A 3 4.29 36.03 6.03
C ASP A 3 3.62 36.35 4.69
N ASP A 4 4.33 37.01 3.78
CA ASP A 4 3.77 37.29 2.44
C ASP A 4 3.53 36.01 1.64
N VAL A 5 4.44 35.04 1.75
CA VAL A 5 4.32 33.74 1.09
C VAL A 5 3.15 32.94 1.68
N VAL A 6 3.04 32.85 3.01
CA VAL A 6 1.92 32.18 3.70
C VAL A 6 0.59 32.84 3.34
N ARG A 7 0.53 34.18 3.33
CA ARG A 7 -0.65 34.94 2.94
C ARG A 7 -1.05 34.68 1.48
N TYR A 8 -0.08 34.65 0.58
CA TYR A 8 -0.31 34.32 -0.84
C TYR A 8 -0.92 32.93 -0.99
N TYR A 9 -0.33 31.90 -0.37
CA TYR A 9 -0.86 30.53 -0.43
C TYR A 9 -2.26 30.43 0.17
N ARG A 10 -2.52 31.10 1.30
CA ARG A 10 -3.84 31.11 1.93
C ARG A 10 -4.89 31.71 1.00
N ASN A 11 -4.59 32.86 0.40
CA ASN A 11 -5.51 33.54 -0.52
C ASN A 11 -5.77 32.69 -1.77
N THR A 12 -4.73 32.08 -2.34
CA THR A 12 -4.88 31.19 -3.50
C THR A 12 -5.69 29.95 -3.16
N TYR A 13 -5.44 29.31 -2.02
CA TYR A 13 -6.19 28.14 -1.57
C TYR A 13 -7.67 28.45 -1.34
N MET A 14 -7.99 29.63 -0.82
CA MET A 14 -9.38 30.07 -0.64
C MET A 14 -10.12 30.35 -1.96
N MET A 15 -9.41 30.48 -3.08
CA MET A 15 -10.02 30.61 -4.41
C MET A 15 -10.23 29.27 -5.12
N LEU A 16 -9.73 28.17 -4.56
CA LEU A 16 -9.97 26.84 -5.10
C LEU A 16 -11.38 26.36 -4.73
N SER A 17 -11.97 25.55 -5.60
CA SER A 17 -13.22 24.87 -5.29
C SER A 17 -13.05 23.99 -4.04
N PRO A 18 -14.11 23.80 -3.24
CA PRO A 18 -14.09 22.86 -2.12
C PRO A 18 -13.58 21.49 -2.59
N ALA A 19 -12.75 20.86 -1.77
CA ALA A 19 -12.27 19.51 -2.05
C ALA A 19 -13.45 18.53 -2.07
N ASN A 20 -13.39 17.59 -2.99
CA ASN A 20 -14.35 16.50 -3.14
C ASN A 20 -14.17 15.51 -1.99
N ASP A 21 -15.24 14.87 -1.54
CA ASP A 21 -15.17 13.74 -0.58
C ASP A 21 -14.72 12.43 -1.26
N GLU A 22 -13.88 12.52 -2.29
CA GLU A 22 -13.37 11.38 -3.07
C GLU A 22 -11.84 11.49 -3.17
N LEU A 23 -11.16 10.36 -2.96
CA LEU A 23 -9.75 10.18 -3.23
C LEU A 23 -9.56 9.42 -4.54
N LEU A 24 -8.57 9.85 -5.32
CA LEU A 24 -8.16 9.23 -6.58
C LEU A 24 -6.74 8.70 -6.44
N LEU A 25 -6.57 7.38 -6.53
CA LEU A 25 -5.27 6.74 -6.62
C LEU A 25 -4.95 6.49 -8.10
N ARG A 26 -3.91 7.16 -8.60
CA ARG A 26 -3.46 7.04 -9.98
C ARG A 26 -2.13 6.28 -10.05
N TYR A 27 -2.12 5.19 -10.81
CA TYR A 27 -0.92 4.44 -11.12
C TYR A 27 -0.39 4.89 -12.49
N GLU A 28 0.81 5.45 -12.50
CA GLU A 28 1.48 5.92 -13.72
C GLU A 28 2.77 5.14 -13.96
N TYR A 29 3.07 4.86 -15.23
CA TYR A 29 4.33 4.23 -15.59
C TYR A 29 5.47 5.24 -15.44
N GLN A 30 6.45 4.92 -14.60
CA GLN A 30 7.52 5.87 -14.23
C GLN A 30 8.31 6.44 -15.43
N LYS A 31 8.42 5.72 -16.54
CA LYS A 31 9.25 6.12 -17.69
C LYS A 31 8.65 7.27 -18.50
N ASP A 32 7.33 7.24 -18.73
CA ASP A 32 6.65 8.15 -19.65
C ASP A 32 5.38 8.76 -19.06
N HIS A 33 5.10 8.51 -17.78
CA HIS A 33 3.91 8.96 -17.07
C HIS A 33 2.60 8.49 -17.71
N SER A 34 2.65 7.44 -18.54
CA SER A 34 1.43 6.86 -19.10
C SER A 34 0.56 6.28 -17.98
N LEU A 35 -0.73 6.54 -18.10
CA LEU A 35 -1.72 6.08 -17.12
C LEU A 35 -1.88 4.57 -17.22
N LEU A 36 -1.64 3.87 -16.12
CA LEU A 36 -1.84 2.42 -16.01
C LEU A 36 -3.23 2.11 -15.46
N CYS A 37 -3.63 2.81 -14.39
CA CYS A 37 -4.89 2.58 -13.70
C CYS A 37 -5.29 3.79 -12.85
N GLU A 38 -6.60 3.94 -12.64
CA GLU A 38 -7.19 4.85 -11.67
C GLU A 38 -8.15 4.09 -10.76
N ASP A 39 -8.08 4.35 -9.47
CA ASP A 39 -9.04 3.86 -8.49
C ASP A 39 -9.64 5.04 -7.71
N LYS A 40 -10.96 5.03 -7.57
CA LYS A 40 -11.74 6.09 -6.90
C LYS A 40 -12.40 5.51 -5.67
N PHE A 41 -12.21 6.17 -4.54
CA PHE A 41 -12.78 5.75 -3.28
C PHE A 41 -13.24 6.95 -2.47
N THR A 42 -14.29 6.73 -1.68
CA THR A 42 -14.80 7.74 -0.76
C THR A 42 -13.71 8.13 0.23
N TYR A 43 -13.54 9.43 0.43
CA TYR A 43 -12.64 9.96 1.43
C TYR A 43 -13.18 9.64 2.83
N ASP A 44 -12.46 8.80 3.57
CA ASP A 44 -12.69 8.58 4.99
C ASP A 44 -11.53 9.21 5.79
N SER A 45 -11.83 10.34 6.42
CA SER A 45 -10.83 11.11 7.17
C SER A 45 -10.33 10.37 8.42
N GLU A 46 -11.18 9.56 9.06
CA GLU A 46 -10.80 8.81 10.26
C GLU A 46 -9.92 7.63 9.86
N TRP A 47 -10.34 6.88 8.84
CA TRP A 47 -9.54 5.80 8.29
C TRP A 47 -8.15 6.29 7.87
N LEU A 48 -8.06 7.38 7.11
CA LEU A 48 -6.77 7.91 6.65
C LEU A 48 -5.87 8.34 7.83
N LYS A 49 -6.42 9.07 8.80
CA LYS A 49 -5.67 9.48 10.00
C LYS A 49 -5.17 8.26 10.79
N ASN A 50 -5.99 7.22 10.90
CA ASN A 50 -5.61 5.98 11.56
C ASN A 50 -4.48 5.25 10.81
N GLN A 51 -4.52 5.21 9.46
CA GLN A 51 -3.43 4.65 8.64
C GLN A 51 -2.13 5.44 8.83
N ILE A 52 -2.18 6.77 8.76
CA ILE A 52 -1.00 7.63 8.96
C ILE A 52 -0.42 7.42 10.36
N ARG A 53 -1.26 7.39 11.39
CA ARG A 53 -0.81 7.15 12.77
C ARG A 53 -0.09 5.81 12.90
N SER A 54 -0.65 4.72 12.36
CA SER A 54 -0.04 3.38 12.39
C SER A 54 1.35 3.33 11.73
N CYS A 55 1.55 4.09 10.65
CA CYS A 55 2.84 4.24 9.99
C CYS A 55 3.83 5.05 10.86
N LEU A 56 3.36 6.15 11.45
CA LEU A 56 4.19 7.02 12.30
C LEU A 56 4.65 6.30 13.57
N GLU A 57 3.77 5.56 14.23
CA GLU A 57 4.12 4.75 15.41
C GLU A 57 5.28 3.80 15.10
N PHE A 58 5.28 3.19 13.91
CA PHE A 58 6.39 2.34 13.47
C PHE A 58 7.66 3.15 13.19
N TRP A 59 7.56 4.25 12.43
CA TRP A 59 8.73 5.06 12.07
C TRP A 59 9.39 5.79 13.25
N LEU A 60 8.61 6.13 14.27
CA LEU A 60 9.10 6.75 15.50
C LEU A 60 9.60 5.73 16.53
N GLY A 61 9.46 4.42 16.25
CA GLY A 61 9.87 3.34 17.15
C GLY A 61 8.92 3.14 18.34
N GLU A 62 7.70 3.67 18.26
CA GLU A 62 6.64 3.47 19.26
C GLU A 62 5.96 2.11 19.10
N ARG A 63 6.14 1.46 17.94
CA ARG A 63 5.63 0.12 17.61
C ARG A 63 6.67 -0.72 16.88
N GLU A 64 6.75 -2.00 17.24
CA GLU A 64 7.58 -2.98 16.55
C GLU A 64 7.09 -3.30 15.12
N ALA A 65 8.01 -3.76 14.28
CA ALA A 65 7.67 -4.27 12.95
C ALA A 65 6.74 -5.48 13.09
N ALA A 66 5.66 -5.50 12.29
CA ALA A 66 4.73 -6.62 12.23
C ALA A 66 4.74 -7.26 10.85
N TYR A 67 4.36 -8.52 10.78
CA TYR A 67 4.13 -9.21 9.52
C TYR A 67 2.91 -8.61 8.79
N VAL A 68 2.90 -8.72 7.47
CA VAL A 68 1.73 -8.33 6.68
C VAL A 68 0.52 -9.19 7.05
N HIS A 69 -0.66 -8.58 7.03
CA HIS A 69 -1.93 -9.28 7.17
C HIS A 69 -2.10 -10.36 6.10
N GLU A 70 -2.96 -11.34 6.37
CA GLU A 70 -3.13 -12.50 5.49
C GLU A 70 -3.56 -12.10 4.08
N GLU A 71 -4.45 -11.13 3.95
CA GLU A 71 -4.94 -10.59 2.67
C GLU A 71 -3.81 -9.93 1.86
N GLU A 72 -2.79 -9.44 2.55
CA GLU A 72 -1.64 -8.72 1.98
C GLU A 72 -0.40 -9.62 1.76
N ARG A 73 -0.52 -10.93 2.04
CA ARG A 73 0.59 -11.90 1.85
C ARG A 73 1.04 -12.06 0.40
N TRP A 74 0.28 -11.58 -0.58
CA TRP A 74 0.74 -11.53 -1.97
C TRP A 74 2.05 -10.73 -2.11
N LYS A 75 2.29 -9.73 -1.23
CA LYS A 75 3.53 -8.95 -1.16
C LYS A 75 4.76 -9.82 -0.85
N CYS A 76 4.58 -10.93 -0.14
CA CYS A 76 5.68 -11.85 0.17
C CYS A 76 6.30 -12.49 -1.08
N ARG A 77 5.57 -12.55 -2.21
CA ARG A 77 6.11 -13.03 -3.49
C ARG A 77 7.19 -12.12 -4.08
N PHE A 78 7.29 -10.90 -3.60
CA PHE A 78 8.25 -9.88 -4.04
C PHE A 78 9.22 -9.46 -2.91
N CYS A 79 9.09 -10.05 -1.71
CA CYS A 79 9.93 -9.71 -0.57
C CYS A 79 11.24 -10.50 -0.58
N GLN A 80 12.37 -9.80 -0.57
CA GLN A 80 13.71 -10.42 -0.56
C GLN A 80 14.00 -11.26 0.70
N TYR A 81 13.27 -11.05 1.78
CA TYR A 81 13.42 -11.76 3.06
C TYR A 81 12.42 -12.91 3.24
N ALA A 82 11.57 -13.19 2.24
CA ALA A 82 10.49 -14.16 2.37
C ALA A 82 10.98 -15.56 2.80
N THR A 83 12.17 -15.98 2.37
CA THR A 83 12.75 -17.30 2.67
C THR A 83 13.15 -17.49 4.13
N VAL A 84 13.43 -16.41 4.85
CA VAL A 84 13.82 -16.44 6.28
C VAL A 84 12.72 -15.89 7.20
N CYS A 85 11.61 -15.42 6.63
CA CYS A 85 10.49 -14.85 7.36
C CYS A 85 9.59 -15.97 7.94
N PRO A 86 9.47 -16.10 9.28
CA PRO A 86 8.69 -17.17 9.90
C PRO A 86 7.23 -17.22 9.41
N ALA A 87 6.60 -16.05 9.29
CA ALA A 87 5.20 -15.92 8.87
C ALA A 87 4.93 -16.39 7.43
N TYR A 88 5.96 -16.52 6.59
CA TYR A 88 5.84 -17.05 5.23
C TYR A 88 6.26 -18.51 5.13
N THR A 89 7.30 -18.93 5.87
CA THR A 89 7.80 -20.31 5.86
C THR A 89 6.79 -21.30 6.43
N ASP A 90 6.09 -20.92 7.50
CA ASP A 90 5.06 -21.77 8.13
C ASP A 90 3.88 -22.03 7.18
N ASN A 91 3.58 -21.07 6.30
CA ASN A 91 2.50 -21.18 5.33
C ASN A 91 2.91 -21.95 4.05
N LYS A 92 4.22 -22.00 3.75
CA LYS A 92 4.75 -22.82 2.65
C LYS A 92 4.68 -24.33 2.95
N GLY A 93 4.77 -24.71 4.23
CA GLY A 93 4.62 -26.10 4.68
C GLY A 93 3.24 -26.72 4.42
N MET A 94 2.19 -25.89 4.30
CA MET A 94 0.85 -26.35 3.92
C MET A 94 0.65 -26.46 2.41
N ASN A 95 1.26 -25.56 1.62
CA ASN A 95 1.11 -25.54 0.15
C ASN A 95 2.08 -26.45 -0.61
N ALA A 96 3.15 -26.95 0.03
CA ALA A 96 4.08 -27.90 -0.60
C ALA A 96 3.50 -29.32 -0.73
N ASN A 97 2.39 -29.63 -0.05
CA ASN A 97 1.78 -30.97 -0.06
C ASN A 97 0.74 -31.19 -1.19
N THR A 98 0.52 -30.23 -2.09
CA THR A 98 -0.45 -30.35 -3.20
C THR A 98 0.17 -30.31 -4.59
N SER A 99 1.47 -30.58 -4.71
CA SER A 99 2.11 -30.76 -6.01
C SER A 99 3.07 -31.93 -5.96
N ASN A 100 2.52 -33.15 -5.99
CA ASN A 100 3.12 -34.33 -6.60
C ASN A 100 2.04 -35.39 -6.89
N ASP A 101 2.21 -36.08 -8.03
CA ASP A 101 1.36 -37.07 -8.71
C ASP A 101 0.15 -36.53 -9.50
N SER A 102 0.16 -36.51 -10.83
CA SER A 102 0.39 -37.70 -11.67
C SER A 102 1.01 -37.37 -13.03
N LYS A 103 2.10 -38.07 -13.35
CA LYS A 103 2.68 -38.19 -14.69
C LYS A 103 2.02 -39.38 -15.42
N ALA A 104 1.72 -39.16 -16.70
CA ALA A 104 1.51 -40.13 -17.79
C ALA A 104 0.26 -41.04 -17.78
N LYS A 105 -0.57 -40.89 -18.82
CA LYS A 105 -0.78 -41.97 -19.80
C LYS A 105 -1.08 -41.40 -21.19
N GLU A 106 -0.29 -41.90 -22.12
CA GLU A 106 -0.34 -41.81 -23.58
C GLU A 106 -1.55 -42.58 -24.12
N VAL A 107 -2.29 -41.97 -25.06
CA VAL A 107 -2.86 -42.46 -26.35
C VAL A 107 -3.80 -41.38 -26.89
#